data_AF-A0A1X0QYB0-F1
#
_entry.id   AF-A0A1X0QYB0-F1
#
_cell.length_a   1.000
_cell.length_b   1.000
_cell.length_c   1.000
_cell.angle_alpha   90.00
_cell.angle_beta   90.00
_cell.angle_gamma   90.00
#
_symmetry.space_group_name_H-M   'P 1'
#
loop_
_entity.id
_entity.type
_entity.pdbx_description
1 polymer ?
#
loop_
_entity_poly.entity_id
_entity_poly.type
_entity_poly.pdbx_seq_one_letter_code
_entity_poly.pdbx_strand_id
1 'polypeptide(L)'
;MDFQYLAQLDSLCRGYITNRKIELQLQIYKEALHYHKRPLLDTVLPVETQVKSHPVSYKMETICLPRQDLLRVCAYYYHPGDGKRKEKKTETIPWIEKLLPRMKNEILVRSFGWWNCGRGECYVVFQDRIDCERITLQEDDIEDHISLDKANNTISFTYANIDNCVDQFLNDWERIFMMINLSRQVHSVWFNKYKDQLTFQSTNLQKLLFIYAKQYTCTIHWTSSAKGRSRRYDIEFGVVGEPSNNKFNVLSASSNPHWKVLTQLRDILNEKRDLIYFVQILFHTLPELLEFVC
;
A
#
# COMPACT_ATOMS: atom_id res chain seq x y z
N MET A 1 -36.51 26.03 -20.45
CA MET A 1 -35.27 25.75 -19.71
C MET A 1 -34.58 24.60 -20.42
N ASP A 2 -33.31 24.75 -20.79
CA ASP A 2 -32.59 23.76 -21.62
C ASP A 2 -32.19 22.54 -20.77
N PHE A 3 -32.71 21.36 -21.11
CA PHE A 3 -32.41 20.11 -20.41
C PHE A 3 -30.91 19.77 -20.47
N GLN A 4 -30.20 20.21 -21.53
CA GLN A 4 -28.76 20.01 -21.65
C GLN A 4 -27.99 20.85 -20.62
N TYR A 5 -28.41 22.09 -20.40
CA TYR A 5 -27.84 22.96 -19.37
C TYR A 5 -28.02 22.38 -17.96
N LEU A 6 -29.22 21.86 -17.66
CA LEU A 6 -29.50 21.23 -16.36
C LEU A 6 -28.66 19.97 -16.12
N ALA A 7 -28.47 19.14 -17.15
CA ALA A 7 -27.63 17.95 -17.05
C ALA A 7 -26.15 18.31 -16.83
N GLN A 8 -25.64 19.34 -17.51
CA GLN A 8 -24.30 19.86 -17.30
C GLN A 8 -24.10 20.41 -15.88
N LEU A 9 -25.11 21.13 -15.37
CA LEU A 9 -25.09 21.69 -14.01
C LEU A 9 -25.10 20.57 -12.96
N ASP A 10 -25.97 19.56 -13.10
CA ASP A 10 -26.03 18.40 -12.20
C ASP A 10 -24.68 17.67 -12.15
N SER A 11 -24.09 17.41 -13.31
CA SER A 11 -22.78 16.76 -13.43
C SER A 11 -21.66 17.56 -12.74
N LEU A 12 -21.64 18.89 -12.93
CA LEU A 12 -20.69 19.77 -12.25
C LEU A 12 -20.90 19.76 -10.72
N CYS A 13 -22.15 19.85 -10.27
CA CYS A 13 -22.50 19.80 -8.86
C CYS A 13 -22.04 18.49 -8.20
N ARG A 14 -22.24 17.34 -8.87
CA ARG A 14 -21.80 16.03 -8.35
C ARG A 14 -20.30 15.95 -8.14
N GLY A 15 -19.51 16.37 -9.13
CA GLY A 15 -18.05 16.37 -8.99
C GLY A 15 -17.58 17.35 -7.92
N TYR A 16 -18.17 18.55 -7.84
CA TYR A 16 -17.85 19.53 -6.79
C TYR A 16 -18.16 18.99 -5.39
N ILE A 17 -19.34 18.40 -5.19
CA ILE A 17 -19.73 17.77 -3.92
C ILE A 17 -18.76 16.66 -3.55
N THR A 18 -18.38 15.82 -4.52
CA THR A 18 -17.42 14.71 -4.30
C THR A 18 -16.06 15.24 -3.87
N ASN A 19 -15.49 16.19 -4.61
CA ASN A 19 -14.21 16.83 -4.24
C ASN A 19 -14.29 17.49 -2.87
N ARG A 20 -15.41 18.16 -2.56
CA ARG A 20 -15.59 18.82 -1.27
C ARG A 20 -15.62 17.81 -0.11
N LYS A 21 -16.24 16.63 -0.30
CA LYS A 21 -16.21 15.55 0.70
C LYS A 21 -14.79 15.04 0.96
N ILE A 22 -13.97 14.90 -0.08
CA ILE A 22 -12.56 14.51 0.05
C ILE A 22 -11.78 15.58 0.81
N GLU A 23 -11.96 16.85 0.45
CA GLU A 23 -11.31 17.97 1.15
C GLU A 23 -11.66 18.01 2.64
N LEU A 24 -12.93 17.81 2.99
CA LEU A 24 -13.36 17.77 4.39
C LEU A 24 -12.69 16.63 5.16
N GLN A 25 -12.48 15.47 4.53
CA GLN A 25 -11.69 14.39 5.13
C GLN A 25 -10.21 14.77 5.26
N LEU A 26 -9.60 15.38 4.24
CA LEU A 26 -8.20 15.80 4.30
C LEU A 26 -7.95 16.89 5.35
N GLN A 27 -8.93 17.76 5.61
CA GLN A 27 -8.85 18.80 6.65
C GLN A 27 -8.65 18.23 8.05
N ILE A 28 -9.07 17.00 8.28
CA ILE A 28 -8.84 16.27 9.52
C ILE A 28 -7.33 16.08 9.78
N TYR A 29 -6.52 16.05 8.72
CA TYR A 29 -5.07 15.88 8.73
C TYR A 29 -4.30 17.17 8.41
N LYS A 30 -4.94 18.34 8.38
CA LYS A 30 -4.39 19.59 7.81
C LYS A 30 -3.01 20.03 8.32
N GLU A 31 -2.63 19.63 9.54
CA GLU A 31 -1.33 19.98 10.11
C GLU A 31 -0.19 19.07 9.59
N ALA A 32 -0.54 17.89 9.08
CA ALA A 32 0.39 16.85 8.65
C ALA A 32 0.29 16.50 7.16
N LEU A 33 -0.87 16.73 6.52
CA LEU A 33 -1.13 16.43 5.12
C LEU A 33 -1.65 17.67 4.37
N HIS A 34 -0.74 18.32 3.65
CA HIS A 34 -1.12 19.42 2.78
C HIS A 34 -1.67 18.89 1.45
N TYR A 35 -2.48 19.71 0.79
CA TYR A 35 -2.93 19.45 -0.56
C TYR A 35 -3.07 20.75 -1.35
N HIS A 36 -2.94 20.64 -2.67
CA HIS A 36 -3.30 21.69 -3.62
C HIS A 36 -4.15 21.09 -4.72
N LYS A 37 -4.64 21.94 -5.62
CA LYS A 37 -5.48 21.52 -6.74
C LYS A 37 -4.87 21.91 -8.07
N ARG A 38 -5.18 21.12 -9.10
CA ARG A 38 -4.83 21.40 -10.50
C ARG A 38 -6.03 21.16 -11.40
N PRO A 39 -6.11 21.77 -12.59
CA PRO A 39 -7.13 21.44 -13.57
C PRO A 39 -7.14 19.94 -13.87
N LEU A 40 -8.33 19.33 -13.94
CA LEU A 40 -8.47 17.90 -14.20
C LEU A 40 -7.76 17.50 -15.50
N LEU A 41 -7.99 18.25 -16.57
CA LEU A 41 -7.49 17.96 -17.91
C LEU A 41 -5.96 17.87 -18.01
N ASP A 42 -5.23 18.56 -17.14
CA ASP A 42 -3.75 18.51 -17.10
C ASP A 42 -3.23 17.18 -16.55
N THR A 43 -4.12 16.38 -15.95
CA THR A 43 -3.78 15.13 -15.24
C THR A 43 -4.43 13.89 -15.82
N VAL A 44 -5.31 14.05 -16.82
CA VAL A 44 -6.10 12.97 -17.43
C VAL A 44 -5.26 12.21 -18.46
N LEU A 45 -5.21 10.88 -18.32
CA LEU A 45 -4.45 10.02 -19.21
C LEU A 45 -5.08 9.96 -20.61
N PRO A 46 -4.32 9.63 -21.67
CA PRO A 46 -4.86 9.49 -23.03
C PRO A 46 -6.07 8.54 -23.14
N VAL A 47 -6.09 7.47 -22.33
CA VAL A 47 -7.13 6.43 -22.34
C VAL A 47 -8.47 6.91 -21.75
N GLU A 48 -8.48 7.99 -20.96
CA GLU A 48 -9.67 8.53 -20.28
C GLU A 48 -10.49 9.46 -21.22
N THR A 49 -10.79 8.99 -22.43
CA THR A 49 -11.40 9.78 -23.52
C THR A 49 -12.77 10.36 -23.18
N GLN A 50 -13.58 9.63 -22.39
CA GLN A 50 -14.90 10.09 -21.93
C GLN A 50 -14.81 11.33 -21.02
N VAL A 51 -13.77 11.40 -20.20
CA VAL A 51 -13.53 12.57 -19.33
C VAL A 51 -13.23 13.79 -20.18
N LYS A 52 -12.35 13.61 -21.19
CA LYS A 52 -11.93 14.69 -22.09
C LYS A 52 -13.09 15.23 -22.93
N SER A 53 -14.01 14.38 -23.36
CA SER A 53 -15.15 14.78 -24.20
C SER A 53 -16.30 15.43 -23.42
N HIS A 54 -16.31 15.36 -22.08
CA HIS A 54 -17.40 15.92 -21.31
C HIS A 54 -17.36 17.47 -21.28
N PRO A 55 -18.48 18.16 -21.55
CA PRO A 55 -18.50 19.62 -21.72
C PRO A 55 -18.17 20.44 -20.47
N VAL A 56 -18.10 19.83 -19.26
CA VAL A 56 -17.69 20.54 -18.04
C VAL A 56 -16.36 20.07 -17.46
N SER A 57 -15.63 19.18 -18.14
CA SER A 57 -14.36 18.63 -17.66
C SER A 57 -13.30 19.70 -17.39
N TYR A 58 -13.29 20.79 -18.16
CA TYR A 58 -12.39 21.93 -17.97
C TYR A 58 -12.63 22.71 -16.66
N LYS A 59 -13.79 22.53 -16.02
CA LYS A 59 -14.12 23.13 -14.72
C LYS A 59 -13.80 22.24 -13.53
N MET A 60 -13.39 21.00 -13.79
CA MET A 60 -13.10 20.04 -12.74
C MET A 60 -11.66 20.15 -12.28
N GLU A 61 -11.44 19.76 -11.03
CA GLU A 61 -10.16 19.84 -10.34
C GLU A 61 -9.70 18.44 -9.90
N THR A 62 -8.40 18.23 -9.98
CA THR A 62 -7.68 17.11 -9.36
C THR A 62 -7.06 17.62 -8.06
N ILE A 63 -7.22 16.86 -6.98
CA ILE A 63 -6.54 17.13 -5.71
C ILE A 63 -5.18 16.44 -5.75
N CYS A 64 -4.12 17.15 -5.36
CA CYS A 64 -2.75 16.66 -5.36
C CYS A 64 -2.22 16.62 -3.93
N LEU A 65 -1.72 15.47 -3.49
CA LEU A 65 -1.13 15.26 -2.17
C LEU A 65 0.38 15.04 -2.30
N PRO A 66 1.24 15.77 -1.58
CA PRO A 66 2.66 15.46 -1.51
C PRO A 66 2.87 14.08 -0.90
N ARG A 67 3.58 13.18 -1.61
CA ARG A 67 3.85 11.82 -1.10
C ARG A 67 4.66 11.83 0.19
N GLN A 68 5.50 12.85 0.38
CA GLN A 68 6.27 13.05 1.61
C GLN A 68 5.37 13.26 2.83
N ASP A 69 4.33 14.09 2.70
CA ASP A 69 3.36 14.35 3.76
C ASP A 69 2.54 13.10 4.05
N LEU A 70 2.13 12.36 3.01
CA LEU A 70 1.44 11.09 3.15
C LEU A 70 2.27 10.07 3.96
N LEU A 71 3.57 9.94 3.64
CA LEU A 71 4.47 9.07 4.39
C LEU A 71 4.57 9.50 5.85
N ARG A 72 4.61 10.81 6.13
CA ARG A 72 4.64 11.31 7.51
C ARG A 72 3.37 10.93 8.27
N VAL A 73 2.19 11.11 7.67
CA VAL A 73 0.92 10.69 8.29
C VAL A 73 0.92 9.20 8.61
N CYS A 74 1.39 8.36 7.68
CA CYS A 74 1.48 6.92 7.89
C CYS A 74 2.56 6.54 8.92
N ALA A 75 3.71 7.22 8.94
CA ALA A 75 4.81 6.91 9.84
C ALA A 75 4.54 7.33 11.29
N TYR A 76 3.98 8.53 11.48
CA TYR A 76 3.88 9.19 12.78
C TYR A 76 2.51 9.03 13.44
N TYR A 77 1.61 8.24 12.83
CA TYR A 77 0.29 7.93 13.37
C TYR A 77 -0.50 9.19 13.74
N TYR A 78 -0.88 9.96 12.72
CA TYR A 78 -1.78 11.09 12.93
C TYR A 78 -3.22 10.56 13.01
N HIS A 79 -3.77 10.36 14.22
CA HIS A 79 -5.21 10.08 14.38
C HIS A 79 -5.91 11.30 15.00
N PRO A 80 -7.00 11.79 14.39
CA PRO A 80 -7.65 13.05 14.75
C PRO A 80 -8.52 13.02 16.02
N GLY A 81 -8.74 11.84 16.62
CA GLY A 81 -9.60 11.66 17.79
C GLY A 81 -8.89 11.69 19.14
N ASP A 82 -7.57 11.51 19.18
CA ASP A 82 -6.79 11.54 20.42
C ASP A 82 -6.33 12.98 20.71
N GLY A 83 -7.25 13.82 21.17
CA GLY A 83 -7.02 15.21 21.58
C GLY A 83 -5.95 15.42 22.67
N LYS A 84 -5.21 14.37 23.05
CA LYS A 84 -4.04 14.39 23.91
C LYS A 84 -3.01 13.32 23.52
N ARG A 85 -2.56 13.32 22.27
CA ARG A 85 -1.18 12.89 21.99
C ARG A 85 -0.50 14.00 21.21
N LYS A 86 0.04 14.97 21.97
CA LYS A 86 1.30 15.66 21.59
C LYS A 86 2.13 14.63 20.86
N GLU A 87 2.69 14.98 19.70
CA GLU A 87 3.79 14.24 19.08
C GLU A 87 4.58 13.55 20.19
N LYS A 88 4.36 12.25 20.41
CA LYS A 88 5.49 11.48 20.85
C LYS A 88 6.31 11.52 19.58
N LYS A 89 7.25 12.47 19.52
CA LYS A 89 8.52 12.31 18.84
C LYS A 89 9.18 11.05 19.43
N THR A 90 8.53 9.91 19.24
CA THR A 90 9.18 8.62 19.23
C THR A 90 9.93 8.70 17.92
N GLU A 91 11.12 9.30 18.01
CA GLU A 91 12.26 9.08 17.14
C GLU A 91 11.86 8.91 15.69
N THR A 92 11.97 10.00 14.92
CA THR A 92 11.99 9.94 13.46
C THR A 92 12.60 8.62 12.99
N ILE A 93 11.80 7.73 12.39
CA ILE A 93 12.27 6.38 12.10
C ILE A 93 13.44 6.55 11.12
N PRO A 94 14.69 6.23 11.48
CA PRO A 94 15.85 6.77 10.76
C PRO A 94 15.89 6.44 9.26
N TRP A 95 15.24 5.35 8.85
CA TRP A 95 15.11 4.98 7.43
C TRP A 95 14.07 5.83 6.69
N ILE A 96 13.00 6.29 7.35
CA ILE A 96 11.99 7.17 6.77
C ILE A 96 12.61 8.54 6.48
N GLU A 97 13.35 9.12 7.41
CA GLU A 97 14.03 10.41 7.17
C GLU A 97 15.03 10.35 6.03
N LYS A 98 15.69 9.20 5.81
CA LYS A 98 16.56 8.98 4.64
C LYS A 98 15.77 8.92 3.33
N LEU A 99 14.51 8.52 3.36
CA LEU A 99 13.66 8.39 2.18
C LEU A 99 12.92 9.68 1.83
N LEU A 100 12.48 10.46 2.83
CA LEU A 100 11.66 11.66 2.61
C LEU A 100 12.23 12.62 1.53
N PRO A 101 13.54 12.96 1.50
CA PRO A 101 14.09 13.86 0.48
C PRO A 101 14.03 13.33 -0.95
N ARG A 102 13.86 12.01 -1.12
CA ARG A 102 13.76 11.34 -2.43
C ARG A 102 12.31 11.28 -2.94
N MET A 103 11.32 11.56 -2.08
CA MET A 103 9.90 11.53 -2.45
C MET A 103 9.43 12.87 -3.00
N LYS A 104 9.63 13.05 -4.30
CA LYS A 104 9.20 14.27 -5.02
C LYS A 104 7.85 14.12 -5.72
N ASN A 105 7.32 12.91 -5.81
CA ASN A 105 6.07 12.64 -6.51
C ASN A 105 4.86 13.08 -5.67
N GLU A 106 3.77 13.33 -6.36
CA GLU A 106 2.47 13.61 -5.77
C GLU A 106 1.51 12.46 -6.03
N ILE A 107 0.58 12.26 -5.10
CA ILE A 107 -0.59 11.42 -5.29
C ILE A 107 -1.66 12.27 -5.93
N LEU A 108 -2.22 11.77 -7.03
CA LEU A 108 -3.34 12.41 -7.71
C LEU A 108 -4.64 11.80 -7.23
N VAL A 109 -5.59 12.63 -6.82
CA VAL A 109 -6.91 12.21 -6.37
C VAL A 109 -7.95 12.80 -7.30
N ARG A 110 -8.67 11.92 -7.98
CA ARG A 110 -9.65 12.30 -9.01
C ARG A 110 -11.00 11.66 -8.71
N SER A 111 -12.07 12.45 -8.81
CA SER A 111 -13.43 11.93 -8.87
C SER A 111 -13.78 11.50 -10.30
N PHE A 112 -14.36 10.32 -10.45
CA PHE A 112 -14.88 9.77 -11.69
C PHE A 112 -16.38 9.49 -11.59
N GLY A 113 -17.03 9.25 -12.73
CA GLY A 113 -18.44 8.88 -12.80
C GLY A 113 -19.42 10.05 -12.62
N TRP A 114 -18.93 11.26 -12.29
CA TRP A 114 -19.75 12.47 -12.18
C TRP A 114 -20.36 12.93 -13.51
N TRP A 115 -19.85 12.45 -14.65
CA TRP A 115 -20.43 12.63 -16.00
C TRP A 115 -21.48 11.59 -16.37
N ASN A 116 -21.67 10.54 -15.54
CA ASN A 116 -22.56 9.45 -15.88
C ASN A 116 -23.97 9.74 -15.33
N CYS A 117 -24.72 10.59 -16.03
CA CYS A 117 -26.07 11.00 -15.65
C CYS A 117 -27.02 9.78 -15.52
N GLY A 118 -27.12 9.21 -14.31
CA GLY A 118 -28.08 8.16 -13.96
C GLY A 118 -27.66 6.70 -14.19
N ARG A 119 -26.38 6.39 -14.45
CA ARG A 119 -25.95 4.99 -14.73
C ARG A 119 -24.77 4.46 -13.90
N GLY A 120 -24.17 5.25 -13.02
CA GLY A 120 -23.09 4.76 -12.17
C GLY A 120 -22.90 5.63 -10.93
N GLU A 121 -22.42 5.01 -9.86
CA GLU A 121 -22.01 5.72 -8.65
C GLU A 121 -20.72 6.50 -8.92
N CYS A 122 -20.61 7.69 -8.31
CA CYS A 122 -19.34 8.42 -8.32
C CYS A 122 -18.32 7.63 -7.51
N TYR A 123 -17.09 7.55 -8.01
CA TYR A 123 -16.00 6.91 -7.32
C TYR A 123 -14.77 7.81 -7.35
N VAL A 124 -13.84 7.57 -6.44
CA VAL A 124 -12.61 8.34 -6.33
C VAL A 124 -11.43 7.42 -6.57
N VAL A 125 -10.49 7.87 -7.39
CA VAL A 125 -9.25 7.17 -7.66
C VAL A 125 -8.08 7.97 -7.12
N PHE A 126 -7.28 7.34 -6.27
CA PHE A 126 -5.97 7.83 -5.84
C PHE A 126 -4.90 7.15 -6.70
N GLN A 127 -3.97 7.92 -7.27
CA GLN A 127 -2.91 7.39 -8.12
C GLN A 127 -1.54 7.75 -7.58
N ASP A 128 -0.71 6.73 -7.33
CA ASP A 128 0.70 6.88 -6.99
C ASP A 128 1.57 6.35 -8.13
N ARG A 129 2.51 7.17 -8.60
CA ARG A 129 3.56 6.70 -9.50
C ARG A 129 4.65 6.03 -8.68
N ILE A 130 4.79 4.73 -8.85
CA ILE A 130 5.81 3.94 -8.18
C ILE A 130 6.97 3.66 -9.12
N ASP A 131 8.11 3.35 -8.52
CA ASP A 131 9.24 2.81 -9.26
C ASP A 131 9.22 1.29 -9.08
N CYS A 132 8.82 0.60 -10.15
CA CYS A 132 8.77 -0.84 -10.24
C CYS A 132 10.15 -1.44 -10.56
N GLU A 133 11.19 -0.63 -10.79
CA GLU A 133 12.55 -1.15 -10.94
C GLU A 133 12.90 -1.99 -9.70
N ARG A 134 13.36 -3.21 -9.95
CA ARG A 134 13.71 -4.18 -8.91
C ARG A 134 12.52 -4.65 -8.07
N ILE A 135 11.36 -4.85 -8.69
CA ILE A 135 10.23 -5.58 -8.08
C ILE A 135 9.74 -6.63 -9.07
N THR A 136 9.69 -7.89 -8.63
CA THR A 136 9.15 -9.00 -9.44
C THR A 136 7.67 -9.13 -9.14
N LEU A 137 6.82 -8.59 -10.01
CA LEU A 137 5.37 -8.51 -9.82
C LEU A 137 4.65 -9.72 -10.41
N GLN A 138 3.55 -10.14 -9.78
CA GLN A 138 2.60 -11.07 -10.39
C GLN A 138 1.86 -10.40 -11.56
N GLU A 139 1.23 -11.20 -12.43
CA GLU A 139 0.47 -10.69 -13.58
C GLU A 139 -0.92 -10.18 -13.22
N ASP A 140 -1.50 -10.72 -12.15
CA ASP A 140 -2.86 -10.42 -11.71
C ASP A 140 -2.98 -9.07 -10.98
N ASP A 141 -4.23 -8.60 -10.87
CA ASP A 141 -4.59 -7.44 -10.06
C ASP A 141 -4.16 -7.62 -8.59
N ILE A 142 -3.79 -6.51 -7.94
CA ILE A 142 -3.29 -6.51 -6.56
C ILE A 142 -4.42 -6.84 -5.58
N GLU A 143 -5.58 -6.19 -5.77
CA GLU A 143 -6.81 -6.36 -5.00
C GLU A 143 -7.98 -5.77 -5.81
N ASP A 144 -9.23 -6.11 -5.49
CA ASP A 144 -10.42 -5.68 -6.26
C ASP A 144 -10.48 -4.16 -6.49
N HIS A 145 -9.98 -3.37 -5.55
CA HIS A 145 -9.95 -1.92 -5.62
C HIS A 145 -8.55 -1.32 -5.84
N ILE A 146 -7.52 -2.15 -6.04
CA ILE A 146 -6.13 -1.72 -6.24
C ILE A 146 -5.58 -2.37 -7.50
N SER A 147 -5.28 -1.55 -8.50
CA SER A 147 -4.73 -2.02 -9.78
C SER A 147 -3.39 -1.38 -10.08
N LEU A 148 -2.56 -2.10 -10.85
CA LEU A 148 -1.26 -1.62 -11.29
C LEU A 148 -1.24 -1.49 -12.82
N ASP A 149 -1.06 -0.26 -13.30
CA ASP A 149 -0.68 -0.01 -14.68
C ASP A 149 0.84 -0.14 -14.81
N LYS A 150 1.30 -1.28 -15.32
CA LYS A 150 2.73 -1.57 -15.55
C LYS A 150 3.34 -0.71 -16.65
N ALA A 151 2.55 -0.20 -17.61
CA ALA A 151 3.07 0.63 -18.69
C ALA A 151 3.51 2.00 -18.18
N ASN A 152 2.77 2.55 -17.21
CA ASN A 152 3.03 3.86 -16.64
C ASN A 152 3.64 3.82 -15.22
N ASN A 153 3.80 2.62 -14.66
CA ASN A 153 4.18 2.37 -13.26
C ASN A 153 3.28 3.11 -12.27
N THR A 154 1.97 3.04 -12.48
CA THR A 154 0.98 3.75 -11.66
C THR A 154 0.12 2.76 -10.91
N ILE A 155 0.10 2.85 -9.58
CA ILE A 155 -0.88 2.15 -8.75
C ILE A 155 -2.10 3.04 -8.58
N SER A 156 -3.28 2.48 -8.85
CA SER A 156 -4.57 3.14 -8.68
C SER A 156 -5.36 2.49 -7.57
N PHE A 157 -5.88 3.29 -6.64
CA PHE A 157 -6.75 2.86 -5.54
C PHE A 157 -8.14 3.46 -5.75
N THR A 158 -9.16 2.62 -5.90
CA THR A 158 -10.50 3.03 -6.36
C THR A 158 -11.54 2.84 -5.27
N TYR A 159 -12.22 3.90 -4.86
CA TYR A 159 -13.20 3.86 -3.77
C TYR A 159 -14.56 4.37 -4.22
N ALA A 160 -15.59 3.54 -4.09
CA ALA A 160 -16.99 3.94 -4.30
C ALA A 160 -17.57 4.65 -3.06
N ASN A 161 -17.15 4.25 -1.86
CA ASN A 161 -17.56 4.93 -0.63
C ASN A 161 -16.74 6.21 -0.41
N ILE A 162 -17.30 7.34 -0.84
CA ILE A 162 -16.64 8.64 -0.77
C ILE A 162 -16.49 9.14 0.66
N ASP A 163 -17.37 8.74 1.60
CA ASP A 163 -17.39 9.31 2.95
C ASP A 163 -16.22 8.85 3.83
N ASN A 164 -15.48 7.82 3.40
CA ASN A 164 -14.35 7.25 4.14
C ASN A 164 -13.15 6.89 3.24
N CYS A 165 -13.09 7.44 2.02
CA CYS A 165 -12.09 7.03 1.04
C CYS A 165 -10.66 7.44 1.43
N VAL A 166 -10.47 8.56 2.15
CA VAL A 166 -9.14 9.03 2.56
C VAL A 166 -8.51 8.10 3.59
N ASP A 167 -9.25 7.67 4.60
CA ASP A 167 -8.73 6.77 5.63
C ASP A 167 -8.47 5.36 5.06
N GLN A 168 -9.35 4.88 4.18
CA GLN A 168 -9.12 3.62 3.46
C GLN A 168 -7.85 3.71 2.62
N PHE A 169 -7.71 4.78 1.84
CA PHE A 169 -6.52 5.06 1.06
C PHE A 169 -5.24 5.09 1.89
N LEU A 170 -5.22 5.80 3.02
CA LEU A 170 -4.05 5.88 3.89
C LEU A 170 -3.60 4.50 4.38
N ASN A 171 -4.55 3.63 4.74
CA ASN A 171 -4.25 2.27 5.18
C ASN A 171 -3.73 1.39 4.04
N ASP A 172 -4.37 1.46 2.88
CA ASP A 172 -3.98 0.68 1.70
C ASP A 172 -2.62 1.12 1.17
N TRP A 173 -2.43 2.43 1.04
CA TRP A 173 -1.18 3.00 0.59
C TRP A 173 -0.03 2.69 1.55
N GLU A 174 -0.23 2.79 2.86
CA GLU A 174 0.79 2.38 3.85
C GLU A 174 1.21 0.92 3.65
N ARG A 175 0.22 0.01 3.55
CA ARG A 175 0.46 -1.42 3.33
C ARG A 175 1.28 -1.68 2.07
N ILE A 176 0.84 -1.13 0.94
CA ILE A 176 1.52 -1.28 -0.35
C ILE A 176 2.91 -0.66 -0.30
N PHE A 177 3.07 0.53 0.30
CA PHE A 177 4.34 1.21 0.43
C PHE A 177 5.36 0.38 1.23
N MET A 178 4.94 -0.19 2.36
CA MET A 178 5.79 -1.05 3.18
C MET A 178 6.22 -2.29 2.42
N MET A 179 5.27 -2.96 1.76
CA MET A 179 5.57 -4.15 0.96
C MET A 179 6.49 -3.86 -0.23
N ILE A 180 6.33 -2.73 -0.92
CA ILE A 180 7.25 -2.29 -1.98
C ILE A 180 8.68 -2.14 -1.44
N ASN A 181 8.85 -1.47 -0.30
CA ASN A 181 10.19 -1.26 0.27
C ASN A 181 10.86 -2.57 0.69
N LEU A 182 10.11 -3.53 1.21
CA LEU A 182 10.65 -4.84 1.54
C LEU A 182 10.99 -5.64 0.27
N SER A 183 10.07 -5.69 -0.69
CA SER A 183 10.23 -6.44 -1.94
C SER A 183 11.40 -5.94 -2.80
N ARG A 184 11.74 -4.65 -2.76
CA ARG A 184 12.94 -4.13 -3.45
C ARG A 184 14.24 -4.77 -2.97
N GLN A 185 14.28 -5.20 -1.72
CA GLN A 185 15.49 -5.79 -1.14
C GLN A 185 15.79 -7.17 -1.73
N VAL A 186 14.79 -7.87 -2.27
CA VAL A 186 14.90 -9.20 -2.93
C VAL A 186 15.96 -9.21 -4.03
N HIS A 187 16.20 -8.08 -4.70
CA HIS A 187 17.19 -7.96 -5.76
C HIS A 187 18.61 -7.68 -5.25
N SER A 188 18.84 -7.79 -3.93
CA SER A 188 20.17 -7.64 -3.36
C SER A 188 21.11 -8.75 -3.85
N VAL A 189 22.29 -8.36 -4.32
CA VAL A 189 23.37 -9.28 -4.72
C VAL A 189 23.81 -10.20 -3.58
N TRP A 190 23.52 -9.83 -2.33
CA TRP A 190 23.81 -10.66 -1.17
C TRP A 190 23.10 -12.02 -1.23
N PHE A 191 21.90 -12.09 -1.81
CA PHE A 191 21.15 -13.34 -1.91
C PHE A 191 21.77 -14.36 -2.87
N ASN A 192 22.71 -13.96 -3.72
CA ASN A 192 23.43 -14.88 -4.62
C ASN A 192 24.17 -16.00 -3.85
N LYS A 193 24.55 -15.75 -2.59
CA LYS A 193 25.14 -16.77 -1.71
C LYS A 193 24.22 -17.97 -1.47
N TYR A 194 22.91 -17.75 -1.49
CA TYR A 194 21.89 -18.77 -1.20
C TYR A 194 21.04 -19.12 -2.42
N LYS A 195 21.50 -18.84 -3.64
CA LYS A 195 20.71 -19.05 -4.88
C LYS A 195 20.09 -20.46 -5.03
N ASP A 196 20.78 -21.48 -4.51
CA ASP A 196 20.36 -22.90 -4.62
C ASP A 196 19.44 -23.33 -3.45
N GLN A 197 19.20 -22.43 -2.50
CA GLN A 197 18.44 -22.68 -1.27
C GLN A 197 17.34 -21.67 -1.02
N LEU A 198 17.36 -20.51 -1.66
CA LEU A 198 16.45 -19.39 -1.46
C LEU A 198 15.82 -18.99 -2.79
N THR A 199 14.49 -19.00 -2.84
CA THR A 199 13.74 -18.60 -4.03
C THR A 199 12.58 -17.71 -3.62
N PHE A 200 12.61 -16.46 -4.08
CA PHE A 200 11.51 -15.51 -3.90
C PHE A 200 10.45 -15.72 -4.99
N GLN A 201 9.18 -15.73 -4.59
CA GLN A 201 8.08 -15.72 -5.52
C GLN A 201 7.75 -14.28 -5.95
N SER A 202 7.19 -14.13 -7.14
CA SER A 202 6.63 -12.86 -7.58
C SER A 202 5.62 -12.35 -6.56
N THR A 203 5.68 -11.07 -6.22
CA THR A 203 4.82 -10.42 -5.22
C THR A 203 3.61 -9.77 -5.90
N ASN A 204 2.47 -9.84 -5.23
CA ASN A 204 1.28 -9.05 -5.56
C ASN A 204 1.21 -7.76 -4.72
N LEU A 205 2.33 -7.32 -4.12
CA LEU A 205 2.44 -6.18 -3.21
C LEU A 205 1.62 -6.27 -1.91
N GLN A 206 0.89 -7.36 -1.68
CA GLN A 206 0.21 -7.63 -0.41
C GLN A 206 1.06 -8.52 0.50
N LYS A 207 1.77 -9.47 -0.11
CA LYS A 207 2.65 -10.42 0.58
C LYS A 207 3.94 -10.66 -0.19
N LEU A 208 4.98 -10.98 0.54
CA LEU A 208 6.25 -11.48 0.03
C LEU A 208 6.40 -12.93 0.49
N LEU A 209 6.41 -13.86 -0.45
CA LEU A 209 6.58 -15.29 -0.20
C LEU A 209 7.91 -15.75 -0.75
N PHE A 210 8.65 -16.49 0.05
CA PHE A 210 9.85 -17.17 -0.42
C PHE A 210 10.00 -18.56 0.19
N ILE A 211 10.69 -19.42 -0.55
CA ILE A 211 11.11 -20.75 -0.12
C ILE A 211 12.56 -20.64 0.32
N TYR A 212 12.90 -21.20 1.48
CA TYR A 212 14.27 -21.29 1.97
C TYR A 212 14.61 -22.72 2.41
N ALA A 213 15.89 -23.07 2.35
CA ALA A 213 16.40 -24.42 2.59
C ALA A 213 15.59 -25.52 1.85
N LYS A 214 15.14 -25.20 0.63
CA LYS A 214 14.39 -26.05 -0.32
C LYS A 214 13.00 -26.52 0.09
N GLN A 215 12.67 -26.56 1.39
CA GLN A 215 11.44 -27.18 1.88
C GLN A 215 10.61 -26.28 2.79
N TYR A 216 11.14 -25.16 3.25
CA TYR A 216 10.44 -24.26 4.16
C TYR A 216 9.94 -23.02 3.43
N THR A 217 8.76 -22.54 3.80
CA THR A 217 8.17 -21.33 3.28
C THR A 217 8.08 -20.25 4.35
N CYS A 218 8.24 -19.01 3.94
CA CYS A 218 8.02 -17.84 4.77
C CYS A 218 7.19 -16.83 3.98
N THR A 219 6.04 -16.46 4.52
CA THR A 219 5.19 -15.38 4.00
C THR A 219 5.30 -14.18 4.93
N ILE A 220 5.63 -13.02 4.37
CA ILE A 220 5.64 -11.75 5.08
C ILE A 220 4.54 -10.87 4.51
N HIS A 221 3.76 -10.24 5.38
CA HIS A 221 2.78 -9.23 4.97
C HIS A 221 2.72 -8.08 5.98
N TRP A 222 2.28 -6.91 5.53
CA TRP A 222 2.06 -5.77 6.44
C TRP A 222 0.67 -5.84 7.05
N THR A 223 0.59 -5.67 8.37
CA THR A 223 -0.67 -5.53 9.10
C THR A 223 -0.90 -4.06 9.43
N SER A 224 -1.96 -3.48 8.86
CA SER A 224 -2.38 -2.11 9.17
C SER A 224 -3.22 -2.06 10.47
N SER A 225 -3.32 -0.87 11.06
CA SER A 225 -3.97 -0.59 12.35
C SER A 225 -5.50 -0.77 12.36
N ALA A 226 -6.11 -1.20 11.26
CA ALA A 226 -7.53 -1.52 11.25
C ALA A 226 -7.83 -2.52 12.39
N LYS A 227 -8.64 -2.09 13.38
CA LYS A 227 -9.04 -2.85 14.58
C LYS A 227 -8.03 -2.92 15.75
N GLY A 228 -7.23 -1.88 15.98
CA GLY A 228 -6.40 -1.76 17.19
C GLY A 228 -5.18 -2.68 17.25
N ARG A 229 -4.77 -3.23 16.10
CA ARG A 229 -3.52 -4.01 15.96
C ARG A 229 -2.33 -3.07 15.73
N SER A 230 -1.16 -3.44 16.25
CA SER A 230 0.08 -2.71 16.01
C SER A 230 0.48 -2.78 14.53
N ARG A 231 0.82 -1.64 13.91
CA ARG A 231 1.35 -1.54 12.55
C ARG A 231 2.70 -2.25 12.43
N ARG A 232 2.72 -3.42 11.79
CA ARG A 232 3.92 -4.27 11.75
C ARG A 232 3.90 -5.24 10.59
N TYR A 233 5.09 -5.71 10.21
CA TYR A 233 5.20 -6.93 9.42
C TYR A 233 4.78 -8.11 10.30
N ASP A 234 3.92 -8.95 9.74
CA ASP A 234 3.62 -10.26 10.28
C ASP A 234 4.28 -11.33 9.40
N ILE A 235 4.50 -12.49 10.00
CA ILE A 235 5.25 -13.60 9.41
C ILE A 235 4.44 -14.88 9.60
N GLU A 236 4.32 -15.64 8.53
CA GLU A 236 3.73 -16.98 8.53
C GLU A 236 4.75 -17.97 7.98
N PHE A 237 5.04 -19.01 8.76
CA PHE A 237 5.93 -20.09 8.37
C PHE A 237 5.13 -21.32 7.93
N GLY A 238 5.68 -22.05 6.95
CA GLY A 238 5.12 -23.32 6.50
C GLY A 238 6.14 -24.21 5.82
N VAL A 239 5.65 -25.27 5.17
CA VAL A 239 6.44 -26.26 4.42
C VAL A 239 5.90 -26.35 2.99
N VAL A 240 6.79 -26.60 2.03
CA VAL A 240 6.43 -26.79 0.62
C VAL A 240 5.52 -28.01 0.48
N GLY A 241 4.40 -27.86 -0.24
CA GLY A 241 3.45 -28.95 -0.50
C GLY A 241 2.33 -29.10 0.54
N GLU A 242 2.36 -28.35 1.64
CA GLU A 242 1.20 -28.24 2.54
C GLU A 242 0.23 -27.16 2.05
N PRO A 243 -1.07 -27.46 1.88
CA PRO A 243 -2.04 -26.46 1.48
C PRO A 243 -2.21 -25.40 2.57
N SER A 244 -2.08 -24.12 2.20
CA SER A 244 -2.29 -22.96 3.09
C SER A 244 -3.75 -22.75 3.51
N ASN A 245 -4.66 -23.62 3.08
CA ASN A 245 -6.06 -23.59 3.44
C ASN A 245 -6.29 -24.26 4.80
N ASN A 246 -6.09 -23.48 5.87
CA ASN A 246 -7.08 -23.37 6.95
C ASN A 246 -6.60 -22.36 8.01
N LYS A 247 -7.39 -21.31 8.18
CA LYS A 247 -7.43 -20.53 9.42
C LYS A 247 -7.58 -21.55 10.57
N PHE A 248 -6.60 -21.61 11.47
CA PHE A 248 -6.54 -22.43 12.71
C PHE A 248 -5.72 -23.73 12.77
N ASN A 249 -4.96 -24.14 11.74
CA ASN A 249 -4.04 -25.28 11.95
C ASN A 249 -2.68 -24.84 12.49
N VAL A 250 -2.57 -24.72 13.82
CA VAL A 250 -1.30 -24.62 14.57
C VAL A 250 -0.32 -25.74 14.20
N LEU A 251 -0.83 -26.85 13.65
CA LEU A 251 -0.07 -28.02 13.22
C LEU A 251 0.78 -27.79 11.95
N SER A 252 0.38 -26.98 10.97
CA SER A 252 1.20 -26.75 9.76
C SER A 252 2.36 -25.78 10.00
N ALA A 253 2.14 -24.79 10.88
CA ALA A 253 3.23 -23.94 11.38
C ALA A 253 4.25 -24.78 12.17
N SER A 254 3.80 -25.82 12.89
CA SER A 254 4.67 -26.67 13.72
C SER A 254 5.71 -27.47 12.92
N SER A 255 5.47 -27.70 11.63
CA SER A 255 6.39 -28.40 10.72
C SER A 255 7.61 -27.57 10.32
N ASN A 256 7.53 -26.23 10.42
CA ASN A 256 8.66 -25.35 10.13
C ASN A 256 9.37 -24.92 11.42
N PRO A 257 10.62 -25.35 11.68
CA PRO A 257 11.28 -25.18 12.99
C PRO A 257 11.36 -23.73 13.49
N HIS A 258 11.30 -22.73 12.60
CA HIS A 258 11.27 -21.31 12.97
C HIS A 258 9.97 -20.85 13.64
N TRP A 259 8.91 -21.66 13.68
CA TRP A 259 7.71 -21.36 14.46
C TRP A 259 8.02 -21.11 15.94
N LYS A 260 9.02 -21.82 16.49
CA LYS A 260 9.45 -21.71 17.89
C LYS A 260 10.00 -20.32 18.24
N VAL A 261 10.59 -19.64 17.25
CA VAL A 261 11.23 -18.32 17.39
C VAL A 261 10.49 -17.22 16.59
N LEU A 262 9.24 -17.50 16.17
CA LEU A 262 8.43 -16.60 15.33
C LEU A 262 8.35 -15.18 15.90
N THR A 263 8.09 -15.04 17.20
CA THR A 263 7.96 -13.73 17.84
C THR A 263 9.27 -12.93 17.73
N GLN A 264 10.41 -13.55 18.00
CA GLN A 264 11.73 -12.89 17.92
C GLN A 264 12.07 -12.50 16.48
N LEU A 265 11.82 -13.39 15.52
CA LEU A 265 12.02 -13.12 14.10
C LEU A 265 11.13 -11.97 13.60
N ARG A 266 9.88 -11.92 14.08
CA ARG A 266 8.95 -10.81 13.81
C ARG A 266 9.49 -9.50 14.38
N ASP A 267 9.95 -9.50 15.62
CA ASP A 267 10.49 -8.30 16.26
C ASP A 267 11.74 -7.80 15.54
N ILE A 268 12.66 -8.70 15.16
CA ILE A 268 13.85 -8.37 14.35
C ILE A 268 13.48 -7.73 13.02
N LEU A 269 12.54 -8.34 12.27
CA LEU A 269 12.09 -7.80 10.99
C LEU A 269 11.45 -6.41 11.16
N ASN A 270 10.72 -6.19 12.25
CA ASN A 270 10.07 -4.92 12.52
C ASN A 270 11.01 -3.83 13.00
N GLU A 271 12.04 -4.19 13.76
CA GLU A 271 13.07 -3.27 14.24
C GLU A 271 14.01 -2.87 13.08
N LYS A 272 14.53 -3.85 12.34
CA LYS A 272 15.57 -3.62 11.33
C LYS A 272 15.00 -3.24 9.97
N ARG A 273 13.79 -3.70 9.62
CA ARG A 273 13.17 -3.54 8.29
C ARG A 273 14.08 -4.01 7.15
N ASP A 274 14.96 -4.96 7.46
CA ASP A 274 16.02 -5.46 6.60
C ASP A 274 15.77 -6.94 6.32
N LEU A 275 15.36 -7.22 5.09
CA LEU A 275 15.09 -8.57 4.60
C LEU A 275 16.38 -9.40 4.50
N ILE A 276 17.50 -8.76 4.17
CA ILE A 276 18.80 -9.43 4.07
C ILE A 276 19.18 -9.96 5.45
N TYR A 277 19.13 -9.08 6.47
CA TYR A 277 19.40 -9.46 7.84
C TYR A 277 18.40 -10.52 8.35
N PHE A 278 17.11 -10.36 8.05
CA PHE A 278 16.10 -11.35 8.41
C PHE A 278 16.42 -12.75 7.84
N VAL A 279 16.74 -12.84 6.56
CA VAL A 279 17.10 -14.11 5.91
C VAL A 279 18.43 -14.66 6.42
N GLN A 280 19.39 -13.81 6.78
CA GLN A 280 20.63 -14.24 7.47
C GLN A 280 20.32 -15.01 8.74
N ILE A 281 19.43 -14.45 9.58
CA ILE A 281 19.03 -15.10 10.83
C ILE A 281 18.35 -16.43 10.53
N LEU A 282 17.43 -16.50 9.56
CA LEU A 282 16.79 -17.78 9.19
C LEU A 282 17.81 -18.88 8.84
N PHE A 283 18.83 -18.58 8.03
CA PHE A 283 19.84 -19.58 7.68
C PHE A 283 20.80 -19.90 8.84
N HIS A 284 21.05 -18.95 9.74
CA HIS A 284 21.93 -19.13 10.88
C HIS A 284 21.29 -19.98 11.98
N THR A 285 20.00 -19.77 12.27
CA THR A 285 19.28 -20.47 13.34
C THR A 285 18.73 -21.83 12.92
N LEU A 286 18.59 -22.08 11.61
CA LEU A 286 17.98 -23.33 11.14
C LEU A 286 18.70 -24.60 11.64
N PRO A 287 20.04 -24.74 11.59
CA PRO A 287 20.72 -25.94 12.04
C PRO A 287 20.44 -26.25 13.53
N GLU A 288 20.55 -25.25 14.39
CA GLU A 288 20.30 -25.38 15.82
C GLU A 288 18.85 -25.80 16.09
N LEU A 289 17.89 -25.20 15.40
CA LEU A 289 16.48 -25.52 15.59
C LEU A 289 16.10 -26.93 15.10
N LEU A 290 16.85 -27.49 14.13
CA LEU A 290 16.68 -28.86 13.66
C LEU A 290 17.22 -29.89 14.66
N GLU A 291 18.27 -29.58 15.41
CA GLU A 291 18.80 -30.47 16.47
C GLU A 291 17.77 -30.69 17.59
N PHE A 292 16.89 -29.71 17.84
CA PHE A 292 15.78 -29.83 18.79
C PHE A 292 14.51 -30.48 18.22
N VAL A 293 14.60 -31.12 17.03
CA VAL A 293 13.49 -31.83 16.36
C VAL A 293 13.76 -33.34 16.24
N CYS A 294 14.96 -33.80 16.63
CA CYS A 294 15.30 -35.23 16.74
C CYS A 294 14.97 -35.82 18.12
#